data_AF-A0A369SLG2-F1
#
_entry.id   AF-A0A369SLG2-F1
#
_cell.length_a   1.000
_cell.length_b   1.000
_cell.length_c   1.000
_cell.angle_alpha   90.00
_cell.angle_beta   90.00
_cell.angle_gamma   90.00
#
_symmetry.space_group_name_H-M   'P 1'
#
loop_
_entity.id
_entity.type
_entity.pdbx_description
1 polymer ?
#
loop_
_entity_poly.entity_id
_entity_poly.type
_entity_poly.pdbx_seq_one_letter_code
_entity_poly.pdbx_strand_id
1 'polypeptide(L)'
;MSVEDEAGKEFKANLQSLLKEECFVDNKPRYDKYGGIQALQLLSDEVESYPAASMDKSIVKSRVIMITCHQLAELYQNFEKQEEKAFHQFKKTCLEMCYMPSCFALGMYYMQKREFTGGKDPDKALKYFLMACEANISGACNNAGLILQHGTEKSPKDVKRAEALFEKACKDDFANGCFNQSILYLTGREKEIPRDMEKAVELGVKSCNLGHLWGCMNASKAYKTGDGIEADQEKAKKFSDIALELMGAKK
;
A
#
# COMPACT_ATOMS: atom_id res chain seq x y z
N MET A 1 -25.69 -18.49 1.86
CA MET A 1 -24.69 -17.89 0.97
C MET A 1 -24.90 -16.40 1.04
N SER A 2 -24.03 -15.68 1.74
CA SER A 2 -24.22 -14.26 2.04
C SER A 2 -23.75 -13.39 0.87
N VAL A 3 -24.43 -12.27 0.68
CA VAL A 3 -24.11 -11.18 -0.28
C VAL A 3 -22.65 -10.69 -0.13
N GLU A 4 -22.03 -10.97 1.02
CA GLU A 4 -20.63 -10.72 1.40
C GLU A 4 -19.60 -11.39 0.49
N ASP A 5 -19.96 -12.55 -0.07
CA ASP A 5 -19.08 -13.33 -0.94
C ASP A 5 -19.20 -12.90 -2.41
N GLU A 6 -20.30 -12.25 -2.78
CA GLU A 6 -20.57 -11.77 -4.15
C GLU A 6 -19.89 -10.42 -4.44
N ALA A 7 -19.93 -9.45 -3.51
CA ALA A 7 -19.30 -8.14 -3.71
C ALA A 7 -17.76 -8.21 -3.79
N GLY A 8 -17.13 -9.06 -2.97
CA GLY A 8 -15.69 -9.33 -3.05
C GLY A 8 -15.29 -10.09 -4.32
N LYS A 9 -16.15 -10.98 -4.82
CA LYS A 9 -15.94 -11.71 -6.08
C LYS A 9 -16.16 -10.82 -7.30
N GLU A 10 -17.16 -9.96 -7.28
CA GLU A 10 -17.46 -8.99 -8.34
C GLU A 10 -16.38 -7.91 -8.41
N PHE A 11 -15.87 -7.44 -7.28
CA PHE A 11 -14.72 -6.55 -7.23
C PHE A 11 -13.45 -7.19 -7.80
N LYS A 12 -13.13 -8.42 -7.36
CA LYS A 12 -11.98 -9.18 -7.88
C LYS A 12 -12.16 -9.44 -9.38
N ALA A 13 -13.36 -9.75 -9.84
CA ALA A 13 -13.68 -9.95 -11.25
C ALA A 13 -13.53 -8.66 -12.08
N ASN A 14 -14.01 -7.52 -11.58
CA ASN A 14 -13.93 -6.22 -12.25
C ASN A 14 -12.49 -5.69 -12.29
N LEU A 15 -11.73 -5.81 -11.20
CA LEU A 15 -10.30 -5.46 -11.18
C LEU A 15 -9.48 -6.41 -12.05
N GLN A 16 -9.77 -7.71 -12.02
CA GLN A 16 -9.17 -8.67 -12.94
C GLN A 16 -9.54 -8.40 -14.40
N SER A 17 -10.75 -7.89 -14.70
CA SER A 17 -11.15 -7.48 -16.05
C SER A 17 -10.37 -6.24 -16.52
N LEU A 18 -10.27 -5.21 -15.67
CA LEU A 18 -9.46 -4.01 -15.93
C LEU A 18 -7.98 -4.34 -16.13
N LEU A 19 -7.43 -5.23 -15.30
CA LEU A 19 -6.08 -5.73 -15.42
C LEU A 19 -5.90 -6.58 -16.71
N LYS A 20 -6.87 -7.42 -17.08
CA LYS A 20 -6.94 -8.20 -18.36
C LYS A 20 -7.02 -7.36 -19.62
N GLU A 21 -7.61 -6.18 -19.56
CA GLU A 21 -7.73 -5.33 -20.75
C GLU A 21 -6.47 -4.46 -20.97
N GLU A 22 -5.85 -3.97 -19.90
CA GLU A 22 -4.71 -3.03 -20.01
C GLU A 22 -3.33 -3.71 -19.82
N CYS A 23 -3.23 -4.71 -18.93
CA CYS A 23 -1.94 -5.21 -18.42
C CYS A 23 -1.78 -6.74 -18.37
N PHE A 24 -2.74 -7.54 -18.85
CA PHE A 24 -2.77 -9.01 -18.77
C PHE A 24 -3.25 -9.63 -20.11
N VAL A 25 -2.79 -10.82 -20.46
CA VAL A 25 -3.27 -11.65 -21.60
C VAL A 25 -3.53 -13.05 -21.05
N ASP A 26 -4.69 -13.65 -21.33
CA ASP A 26 -5.08 -15.01 -20.87
C ASP A 26 -4.99 -15.24 -19.34
N ASN A 27 -5.54 -14.30 -18.54
CA ASN A 27 -5.46 -14.30 -17.06
C ASN A 27 -4.03 -14.27 -16.51
N LYS A 28 -3.02 -13.99 -17.33
CA LYS A 28 -1.62 -13.83 -16.93
C LYS A 28 -1.19 -12.37 -17.15
N PRO A 29 -0.39 -11.77 -16.26
CA PRO A 29 0.20 -10.46 -16.53
C PRO A 29 0.84 -10.46 -17.92
N ARG A 30 0.76 -9.35 -18.68
CA ARG A 30 1.35 -9.22 -20.03
C ARG A 30 2.87 -9.42 -20.00
N TYR A 31 3.47 -9.37 -18.81
CA TYR A 31 4.86 -9.71 -18.51
C TYR A 31 5.04 -10.90 -17.54
N ASP A 32 4.05 -11.78 -17.43
CA ASP A 32 4.25 -13.10 -16.85
C ASP A 32 4.91 -14.02 -17.86
N LYS A 33 6.24 -13.91 -17.90
CA LYS A 33 6.98 -15.17 -17.79
C LYS A 33 7.55 -15.39 -16.40
N TYR A 34 7.94 -14.36 -15.61
CA TYR A 34 8.48 -14.57 -14.25
C TYR A 34 8.40 -13.34 -13.32
N GLY A 35 7.20 -12.95 -12.86
CA GLY A 35 7.06 -12.27 -11.56
C GLY A 35 7.68 -10.87 -11.40
N GLY A 36 6.89 -9.81 -11.65
CA GLY A 36 7.15 -8.50 -11.05
C GLY A 36 6.93 -8.49 -9.51
N ILE A 37 6.15 -9.45 -9.01
CA ILE A 37 5.82 -9.61 -7.58
C ILE A 37 6.82 -10.58 -6.91
N GLN A 38 7.20 -11.67 -7.58
CA GLN A 38 8.16 -12.64 -7.03
C GLN A 38 9.63 -12.21 -7.14
N ALA A 39 9.98 -11.35 -8.11
CA ALA A 39 11.37 -10.94 -8.30
C ALA A 39 11.89 -9.94 -7.24
N LEU A 40 11.02 -9.20 -6.55
CA LEU A 40 11.46 -8.36 -5.41
C LEU A 40 11.91 -9.22 -4.22
N GLN A 41 11.29 -10.39 -4.03
CA GLN A 41 11.65 -11.34 -2.97
C GLN A 41 12.87 -12.20 -3.35
N LEU A 42 13.05 -12.52 -4.64
CA LEU A 42 14.23 -13.25 -5.13
C LEU A 42 15.51 -12.39 -5.16
N LEU A 43 15.40 -11.06 -5.06
CA LEU A 43 16.56 -10.16 -5.03
C LEU A 43 17.14 -9.95 -3.62
N SER A 44 16.43 -10.31 -2.54
CA SER A 44 17.03 -10.27 -1.19
C SER A 44 17.76 -11.57 -0.84
N ASP A 45 17.28 -12.71 -1.34
CA ASP A 45 17.73 -14.01 -0.83
C ASP A 45 18.56 -14.84 -1.84
N GLU A 46 18.64 -14.45 -3.12
CA GLU A 46 19.30 -15.27 -4.17
C GLU A 46 20.20 -14.51 -5.15
N VAL A 47 20.67 -13.29 -4.84
CA VAL A 47 21.66 -12.62 -5.70
C VAL A 47 23.04 -13.31 -5.65
N GLU A 48 23.33 -14.10 -4.61
CA GLU A 48 24.60 -14.82 -4.50
C GLU A 48 24.54 -16.29 -4.99
N SER A 49 23.35 -16.87 -5.28
CA SER A 49 23.25 -18.31 -5.55
C SER A 49 22.55 -18.72 -6.86
N TYR A 50 21.81 -17.84 -7.55
CA TYR A 50 21.17 -18.22 -8.82
C TYR A 50 22.01 -17.84 -10.05
N PRO A 51 22.42 -18.82 -10.89
CA PRO A 51 23.28 -18.52 -12.02
C PRO A 51 22.50 -17.73 -13.07
N ALA A 52 22.93 -16.49 -13.32
CA ALA A 52 22.49 -15.62 -14.43
C ALA A 52 22.57 -16.28 -15.84
N ALA A 53 23.12 -17.48 -15.93
CA ALA A 53 23.27 -18.27 -17.15
C ALA A 53 21.97 -18.93 -17.66
N SER A 54 20.88 -18.96 -16.89
CA SER A 54 19.61 -19.60 -17.30
C SER A 54 18.50 -18.63 -17.75
N MET A 55 18.69 -17.32 -17.60
CA MET A 55 17.70 -16.31 -17.99
C MET A 55 17.87 -15.86 -19.44
N ASP A 56 16.77 -15.85 -20.19
CA ASP A 56 16.72 -15.30 -21.54
C ASP A 56 17.14 -13.81 -21.53
N LYS A 57 18.16 -13.47 -22.31
CA LYS A 57 18.74 -12.12 -22.39
C LYS A 57 17.70 -11.06 -22.81
N SER A 58 16.65 -11.45 -23.54
CA SER A 58 15.55 -10.55 -23.89
C SER A 58 14.72 -10.16 -22.66
N ILE A 59 14.54 -11.07 -21.70
CA ILE A 59 13.82 -10.85 -20.44
C ILE A 59 14.62 -9.90 -19.53
N VAL A 60 15.94 -10.11 -19.41
CA VAL A 60 16.83 -9.21 -18.67
C VAL A 60 16.75 -7.79 -19.24
N LYS A 61 16.84 -7.68 -20.57
CA LYS A 61 16.79 -6.38 -21.26
C LYS A 61 15.47 -5.66 -21.01
N SER A 62 14.32 -6.34 -21.14
CA SER A 62 13.00 -5.72 -20.89
C SER A 62 12.82 -5.29 -19.42
N ARG A 63 13.35 -6.04 -18.45
CA ARG A 63 13.31 -5.65 -17.01
C ARG A 63 14.12 -4.39 -16.72
N VAL A 64 15.34 -4.32 -17.25
CA VAL A 64 16.20 -3.14 -17.10
C VAL A 64 15.54 -1.91 -17.70
N ILE A 65 14.82 -2.04 -18.82
CA ILE A 65 14.13 -0.91 -19.45
C ILE A 65 12.99 -0.39 -18.54
N MET A 66 12.20 -1.24 -17.89
CA MET A 66 11.13 -0.78 -17.00
C MET A 66 11.65 -0.02 -15.77
N ILE A 67 12.66 -0.59 -15.11
CA ILE A 67 13.27 0.02 -13.92
C ILE A 67 13.93 1.34 -14.29
N THR A 68 14.67 1.39 -15.41
CA THR A 68 15.32 2.64 -15.85
C THR A 68 14.31 3.69 -16.29
N CYS A 69 13.21 3.32 -16.95
CA CYS A 69 12.11 4.24 -17.26
C CYS A 69 11.41 4.78 -15.99
N HIS A 70 11.28 3.97 -14.95
CA HIS A 70 10.78 4.44 -13.65
C HIS A 70 11.76 5.41 -12.98
N GLN A 71 13.04 5.05 -12.92
CA GLN A 71 14.10 5.89 -12.35
C GLN A 71 14.24 7.22 -13.10
N LEU A 72 14.04 7.20 -14.43
CA LEU A 72 14.00 8.43 -15.23
C LEU A 72 12.83 9.33 -14.81
N ALA A 73 11.66 8.76 -14.53
CA ALA A 73 10.52 9.53 -14.03
C ALA A 73 10.79 10.11 -12.64
N GLU A 74 11.41 9.34 -11.74
CA GLU A 74 11.86 9.83 -10.42
C GLU A 74 12.91 10.94 -10.55
N LEU A 75 13.81 10.83 -11.54
CA LEU A 75 14.81 11.86 -11.83
C LEU A 75 14.16 13.16 -12.30
N TYR A 76 13.19 13.06 -13.22
CA TYR A 76 12.38 14.20 -13.64
C TYR A 76 11.62 14.83 -12.47
N GLN A 77 11.07 14.02 -11.57
CA GLN A 77 10.30 14.50 -10.43
C GLN A 77 11.17 15.21 -9.40
N ASN A 78 12.24 14.57 -8.94
CA ASN A 78 12.98 14.97 -7.74
C ASN A 78 14.13 15.93 -8.03
N PHE A 79 14.78 15.81 -9.19
CA PHE A 79 15.98 16.58 -9.51
C PHE A 79 15.72 17.65 -10.53
N GLU A 80 15.07 17.30 -11.65
CA GLU A 80 14.82 18.27 -12.72
C GLU A 80 13.55 19.10 -12.47
N LYS A 81 12.70 18.70 -11.51
CA LYS A 81 11.42 19.33 -11.19
C LYS A 81 10.48 19.45 -12.40
N GLN A 82 10.62 18.54 -13.35
CA GLN A 82 9.79 18.44 -14.55
C GLN A 82 8.63 17.48 -14.28
N GLU A 83 7.73 17.89 -13.36
CA GLU A 83 6.66 17.03 -12.85
C GLU A 83 5.72 16.50 -13.94
N GLU A 84 5.44 17.29 -14.97
CA GLU A 84 4.60 16.85 -16.09
C GLU A 84 5.29 15.75 -16.91
N LYS A 85 6.60 15.86 -17.18
CA LYS A 85 7.34 14.79 -17.86
C LYS A 85 7.44 13.53 -17.00
N ALA A 86 7.68 13.70 -15.71
CA ALA A 86 7.65 12.60 -14.74
C ALA A 86 6.30 11.88 -14.77
N PHE A 87 5.19 12.63 -14.71
CA PHE A 87 3.84 12.09 -14.78
C PHE A 87 3.61 11.29 -16.07
N HIS A 88 3.96 11.84 -17.24
CA HIS A 88 3.81 11.13 -18.50
C HIS A 88 4.67 9.87 -18.57
N GLN A 89 5.90 9.92 -18.03
CA GLN A 89 6.77 8.76 -17.98
C GLN A 89 6.26 7.70 -17.00
N PHE A 90 5.80 8.06 -15.80
CA PHE A 90 5.15 7.12 -14.88
C PHE A 90 3.89 6.52 -15.49
N LYS A 91 3.06 7.32 -16.18
CA LYS A 91 1.86 6.83 -16.88
C LYS A 91 2.21 5.79 -17.94
N LYS A 92 3.20 6.09 -18.79
CA LYS A 92 3.72 5.16 -19.79
C LYS A 92 4.23 3.87 -19.15
N THR A 93 5.12 3.99 -18.16
CA THR A 93 5.72 2.81 -17.50
C THR A 93 4.69 1.98 -16.74
N CYS A 94 3.66 2.61 -16.15
CA CYS A 94 2.55 1.92 -15.48
C CYS A 94 1.67 1.16 -16.49
N LEU A 95 1.17 1.84 -17.53
CA LEU A 95 0.11 1.32 -18.40
C LEU A 95 0.64 0.51 -19.58
N GLU A 96 1.75 0.93 -20.18
CA GLU A 96 2.30 0.25 -21.35
C GLU A 96 3.28 -0.86 -20.96
N MET A 97 3.97 -0.68 -19.84
CA MET A 97 5.01 -1.61 -19.38
C MET A 97 4.60 -2.41 -18.14
N CYS A 98 3.43 -2.14 -17.57
CA CYS A 98 2.89 -2.88 -16.41
C CYS A 98 3.80 -2.81 -15.16
N TYR A 99 4.58 -1.74 -14.98
CA TYR A 99 5.45 -1.58 -13.81
C TYR A 99 4.68 -0.92 -12.66
N MET A 100 4.31 -1.74 -11.68
CA MET A 100 3.40 -1.37 -10.61
C MET A 100 3.89 -0.26 -9.68
N PRO A 101 5.19 -0.09 -9.39
CA PRO A 101 5.69 1.09 -8.67
C PRO A 101 5.37 2.40 -9.41
N SER A 102 5.38 2.39 -10.75
CA SER A 102 4.92 3.55 -11.52
C SER A 102 3.42 3.79 -11.39
N CYS A 103 2.62 2.73 -11.24
CA CYS A 103 1.19 2.88 -10.95
C CYS A 103 0.96 3.47 -9.56
N PHE A 104 1.74 3.07 -8.55
CA PHE A 104 1.71 3.71 -7.24
C PHE A 104 2.06 5.20 -7.33
N ALA A 105 3.15 5.56 -8.01
CA ALA A 105 3.53 6.95 -8.24
C ALA A 105 2.44 7.74 -8.99
N LEU A 106 1.83 7.13 -10.01
CA LEU A 106 0.72 7.73 -10.76
C LEU A 106 -0.50 7.97 -9.86
N GLY A 107 -0.83 7.04 -8.97
CA GLY A 107 -1.86 7.24 -7.94
C GLY A 107 -1.55 8.44 -7.04
N MET A 108 -0.28 8.62 -6.64
CA MET A 108 0.15 9.79 -5.86
C MET A 108 0.02 11.10 -6.63
N TYR A 109 0.21 11.12 -7.96
CA TYR A 109 -0.04 12.30 -8.78
C TYR A 109 -1.52 12.67 -8.82
N TYR A 110 -2.43 11.71 -8.98
CA TYR A 110 -3.86 11.97 -8.97
C TYR A 110 -4.41 12.39 -7.61
N MET A 111 -3.69 12.12 -6.51
CA MET A 111 -4.03 12.66 -5.18
C MET A 111 -3.64 14.12 -4.98
N GLN A 112 -2.86 14.71 -5.90
CA GLN A 112 -2.42 16.09 -5.86
C GLN A 112 -3.25 16.96 -6.82
N LYS A 113 -3.37 18.26 -6.51
CA LYS A 113 -3.98 19.23 -7.42
C LYS A 113 -2.91 19.76 -8.37
N ARG A 114 -2.81 19.18 -9.57
CA ARG A 114 -1.90 19.61 -10.65
C ARG A 114 -2.69 19.89 -11.92
N GLU A 115 -2.20 20.78 -12.76
CA GLU A 115 -2.87 21.16 -14.01
C GLU A 115 -2.87 20.00 -15.02
N PHE A 116 -1.72 19.36 -15.23
CA PHE A 116 -1.56 18.24 -16.18
C PHE A 116 -2.30 16.96 -15.76
N THR A 117 -2.80 16.86 -14.52
CA THR A 117 -3.69 15.78 -14.09
C THR A 117 -5.18 16.10 -14.30
N GLY A 118 -5.50 17.35 -14.67
CA GLY A 118 -6.88 17.87 -14.68
C GLY A 118 -7.42 18.16 -13.27
N GLY A 119 -6.54 18.33 -12.27
CA GLY A 119 -6.90 18.45 -10.86
C GLY A 119 -6.72 17.16 -10.05
N LYS A 120 -7.13 17.22 -8.78
CA LYS A 120 -7.13 16.05 -7.88
C LYS A 120 -8.27 15.11 -8.28
N ASP A 121 -7.97 13.84 -8.47
CA ASP A 121 -8.90 12.80 -8.92
C ASP A 121 -8.74 11.53 -8.08
N PRO A 122 -9.42 11.44 -6.92
CA PRO A 122 -9.32 10.29 -6.02
C PRO A 122 -9.80 8.98 -6.63
N ASP A 123 -10.73 9.02 -7.59
CA ASP A 123 -11.23 7.83 -8.28
C ASP A 123 -10.15 7.23 -9.20
N LYS A 124 -9.43 8.07 -9.96
CA LYS A 124 -8.25 7.61 -10.70
C LYS A 124 -7.16 7.12 -9.77
N ALA A 125 -6.88 7.85 -8.68
CA ALA A 125 -5.89 7.42 -7.70
C ALA A 125 -6.22 6.03 -7.12
N LEU A 126 -7.49 5.80 -6.78
CA LEU A 126 -7.99 4.52 -6.30
C LEU A 126 -7.74 3.41 -7.32
N LYS A 127 -8.04 3.61 -8.61
CA LYS A 127 -7.73 2.63 -9.66
C LYS A 127 -6.25 2.23 -9.63
N TYR A 128 -5.33 3.19 -9.67
CA TYR A 128 -3.90 2.89 -9.74
C TYR A 128 -3.32 2.33 -8.45
N PHE A 129 -3.81 2.76 -7.29
CA PHE A 129 -3.41 2.18 -6.01
C PHE A 129 -3.88 0.73 -5.87
N LEU A 130 -5.08 0.38 -6.35
CA LEU A 130 -5.54 -1.00 -6.35
C LEU A 130 -4.69 -1.87 -7.27
N MET A 131 -4.36 -1.39 -8.48
CA MET A 131 -3.45 -2.10 -9.39
C MET A 131 -2.09 -2.37 -8.73
N ALA A 132 -1.49 -1.36 -8.09
CA ALA A 132 -0.22 -1.50 -7.39
C ALA A 132 -0.34 -2.39 -6.13
N CYS A 133 -1.47 -2.34 -5.44
CA CYS A 133 -1.73 -3.19 -4.27
C CYS A 133 -1.84 -4.67 -4.63
N GLU A 134 -2.42 -5.02 -5.78
CA GLU A 134 -2.43 -6.42 -6.27
C GLU A 134 -0.99 -6.96 -6.44
N ALA A 135 -0.05 -6.07 -6.72
CA ALA A 135 1.37 -6.39 -6.79
C ALA A 135 2.14 -6.29 -5.46
N ASN A 136 1.42 -6.32 -4.34
CA ASN A 136 1.96 -6.27 -2.97
C ASN A 136 2.77 -4.99 -2.67
N ILE A 137 2.48 -3.88 -3.36
CA ILE A 137 3.03 -2.59 -2.96
C ILE A 137 2.21 -2.09 -1.78
N SER A 138 2.72 -2.32 -0.57
CA SER A 138 1.96 -2.10 0.67
C SER A 138 1.55 -0.66 0.93
N GLY A 139 2.37 0.31 0.49
CA GLY A 139 1.98 1.72 0.47
C GLY A 139 0.77 2.01 -0.41
N ALA A 140 0.63 1.28 -1.54
CA ALA A 140 -0.54 1.40 -2.42
C ALA A 140 -1.78 0.78 -1.79
N CYS A 141 -1.66 -0.39 -1.16
CA CYS A 141 -2.76 -1.00 -0.41
C CYS A 141 -3.29 -0.06 0.68
N ASN A 142 -2.39 0.52 1.47
CA ASN A 142 -2.75 1.49 2.49
C ASN A 142 -3.48 2.71 1.90
N ASN A 143 -2.97 3.29 0.81
CA ASN A 143 -3.59 4.47 0.21
C ASN A 143 -4.94 4.17 -0.43
N ALA A 144 -5.11 3.01 -1.07
CA ALA A 144 -6.42 2.54 -1.54
C ALA A 144 -7.40 2.35 -0.37
N GLY A 145 -6.94 1.78 0.75
CA GLY A 145 -7.73 1.62 1.96
C GLY A 145 -8.22 2.96 2.52
N LEU A 146 -7.33 3.96 2.61
CA LEU A 146 -7.70 5.31 3.05
C LEU A 146 -8.75 5.95 2.14
N ILE A 147 -8.64 5.78 0.82
CA ILE A 147 -9.65 6.31 -0.11
C ILE A 147 -10.99 5.61 0.13
N LEU A 148 -11.03 4.28 0.22
CA LEU A 148 -12.27 3.53 0.43
C LEU A 148 -12.90 3.77 1.81
N GLN A 149 -12.10 4.01 2.85
CA GLN A 149 -12.58 4.37 4.18
C GLN A 149 -13.40 5.67 4.16
N HIS A 150 -13.06 6.62 3.29
CA HIS A 150 -13.76 7.90 3.18
C HIS A 150 -14.76 7.95 2.03
N GLY A 151 -14.55 7.14 0.99
CA GLY A 151 -15.25 7.24 -0.28
C GLY A 151 -14.76 8.42 -1.14
N THR A 152 -15.24 8.45 -2.37
CA THR A 152 -15.04 9.48 -3.38
C THR A 152 -16.39 9.83 -4.01
N GLU A 153 -16.38 10.66 -5.06
CA GLU A 153 -17.59 10.97 -5.82
C GLU A 153 -18.17 9.73 -6.52
N LYS A 154 -17.33 8.89 -7.13
CA LYS A 154 -17.79 7.71 -7.90
C LYS A 154 -17.67 6.39 -7.15
N SER A 155 -16.86 6.35 -6.10
CA SER A 155 -16.61 5.14 -5.30
C SER A 155 -17.08 5.39 -3.87
N PRO A 156 -18.29 4.95 -3.50
CA PRO A 156 -18.81 5.14 -2.15
C PRO A 156 -17.88 4.56 -1.08
N LYS A 157 -18.07 5.06 0.15
CA LYS A 157 -17.38 4.53 1.32
C LYS A 157 -17.59 3.02 1.45
N ASP A 158 -16.50 2.29 1.60
CA ASP A 158 -16.44 0.83 1.76
C ASP A 158 -15.36 0.48 2.80
N VAL A 159 -15.77 0.48 4.06
CA VAL A 159 -14.87 0.29 5.20
C VAL A 159 -14.38 -1.15 5.31
N LYS A 160 -15.21 -2.14 4.95
CA LYS A 160 -14.80 -3.54 4.98
C LYS A 160 -13.65 -3.80 4.01
N ARG A 161 -13.74 -3.23 2.82
CA ARG A 161 -12.66 -3.33 1.85
C ARG A 161 -11.43 -2.51 2.24
N ALA A 162 -11.62 -1.35 2.87
CA ALA A 162 -10.52 -0.61 3.45
C ALA A 162 -9.76 -1.44 4.50
N GLU A 163 -10.48 -2.14 5.38
CA GLU A 163 -9.90 -2.99 6.41
C GLU A 163 -9.07 -4.14 5.82
N ALA A 164 -9.59 -4.84 4.82
CA ALA A 164 -8.85 -5.89 4.11
C ALA A 164 -7.57 -5.36 3.44
N LEU A 165 -7.58 -4.14 2.90
CA LEU A 165 -6.41 -3.51 2.31
C LEU A 165 -5.38 -3.07 3.35
N PHE A 166 -5.83 -2.55 4.50
CA PHE A 166 -4.95 -2.25 5.62
C PHE A 166 -4.34 -3.53 6.21
N GLU A 167 -5.11 -4.60 6.32
CA GLU A 167 -4.63 -5.92 6.74
C GLU A 167 -3.53 -6.42 5.80
N LYS A 168 -3.75 -6.32 4.47
CA LYS A 168 -2.75 -6.70 3.47
C LYS A 168 -1.46 -5.91 3.63
N ALA A 169 -1.55 -4.59 3.80
CA ALA A 169 -0.39 -3.74 4.04
C ALA A 169 0.31 -4.09 5.38
N CYS A 170 -0.46 -4.34 6.44
CA CYS A 170 0.08 -4.67 7.75
C CYS A 170 0.76 -6.05 7.79
N LYS A 171 0.26 -7.03 7.02
CA LYS A 171 0.87 -8.37 6.87
C LYS A 171 2.25 -8.30 6.24
N ASP A 172 2.50 -7.31 5.39
CA ASP A 172 3.78 -7.01 4.76
C ASP A 172 4.58 -5.93 5.55
N ASP A 173 4.34 -5.86 6.86
CA ASP A 173 5.07 -5.01 7.80
C ASP A 173 5.08 -3.51 7.45
N PHE A 174 4.05 -3.04 6.72
CA PHE A 174 3.87 -1.62 6.48
C PHE A 174 3.24 -0.96 7.72
N ALA A 175 4.09 -0.24 8.47
CA ALA A 175 3.77 0.48 9.71
C ALA A 175 2.44 1.25 9.67
N ASN A 176 2.19 2.02 8.61
CA ASN A 176 0.95 2.80 8.43
C ASN A 176 -0.28 1.92 8.20
N GLY A 177 -0.12 0.77 7.51
CA GLY A 177 -1.20 -0.18 7.31
C GLY A 177 -1.69 -0.76 8.63
N CYS A 178 -0.76 -1.19 9.48
CA CYS A 178 -1.08 -1.65 10.84
C CYS A 178 -1.73 -0.54 11.67
N PHE A 179 -1.21 0.69 11.58
CA PHE A 179 -1.80 1.83 12.28
C PHE A 179 -3.23 2.10 11.83
N ASN A 180 -3.48 2.21 10.54
CA ASN A 180 -4.82 2.53 10.03
C ASN A 180 -5.83 1.42 10.35
N GLN A 181 -5.41 0.15 10.27
CA GLN A 181 -6.25 -0.96 10.74
C GLN A 181 -6.56 -0.84 12.24
N SER A 182 -5.55 -0.50 13.07
CA SER A 182 -5.77 -0.31 14.52
C SER A 182 -6.79 0.79 14.82
N ILE A 183 -6.80 1.88 14.04
CA ILE A 183 -7.74 2.99 14.22
C ILE A 183 -9.19 2.57 13.91
N LEU A 184 -9.41 1.68 12.93
CA LEU A 184 -10.74 1.15 12.65
C LEU A 184 -11.32 0.44 13.88
N TYR A 185 -10.55 -0.44 14.50
CA TYR A 185 -10.96 -1.19 15.69
C TYR A 185 -10.98 -0.32 16.97
N LEU A 186 -10.08 0.65 17.09
CA LEU A 186 -10.02 1.58 18.23
C LEU A 186 -11.30 2.43 18.31
N THR A 187 -11.75 2.93 17.16
CA THR A 187 -12.88 3.86 17.11
C THR A 187 -14.22 3.13 17.04
N GLY A 188 -14.29 2.00 16.32
CA GLY A 188 -15.51 1.22 16.14
C GLY A 188 -16.71 2.02 15.63
N ARG A 189 -16.46 3.15 14.95
CA ARG A 189 -17.50 4.08 14.48
C ARG A 189 -18.23 3.57 13.24
N GLU A 190 -17.65 2.58 12.59
CA GLU A 190 -18.14 1.99 11.36
C GLU A 190 -19.04 0.82 11.72
N LYS A 191 -20.28 0.82 11.24
CA LYS A 191 -21.29 -0.20 11.59
C LYS A 191 -20.78 -1.62 11.34
N GLU A 192 -19.97 -1.77 10.30
CA GLU A 192 -19.38 -3.00 9.84
C GLU A 192 -18.15 -3.43 10.64
N ILE A 193 -17.51 -2.54 11.38
CA ILE A 193 -16.28 -2.82 12.15
C ILE A 193 -16.50 -2.34 13.59
N PRO A 194 -17.02 -3.22 14.47
CA PRO A 194 -17.26 -2.87 15.86
C PRO A 194 -15.95 -2.58 16.57
N ARG A 195 -16.05 -1.80 17.66
CA ARG A 195 -14.90 -1.49 18.50
C ARG A 195 -14.32 -2.77 19.10
N ASP A 196 -13.02 -2.95 18.96
CA ASP A 196 -12.25 -4.07 19.50
C ASP A 196 -10.90 -3.55 20.00
N MET A 197 -10.77 -3.42 21.31
CA MET A 197 -9.57 -2.84 21.92
C MET A 197 -8.39 -3.79 21.94
N GLU A 198 -8.62 -5.09 22.10
CA GLU A 198 -7.55 -6.08 22.08
C GLU A 198 -6.87 -6.07 20.71
N LYS A 199 -7.67 -6.15 19.64
CA LYS A 199 -7.17 -6.10 18.27
C LYS A 199 -6.55 -4.74 17.93
N ALA A 200 -7.15 -3.64 18.38
CA ALA A 200 -6.59 -2.30 18.18
C ALA A 200 -5.22 -2.14 18.83
N VAL A 201 -5.04 -2.61 20.06
CA VAL A 201 -3.75 -2.53 20.75
C VAL A 201 -2.73 -3.46 20.13
N GLU A 202 -3.10 -4.68 19.74
CA GLU A 202 -2.21 -5.61 19.04
C GLU A 202 -1.62 -4.98 17.76
N LEU A 203 -2.50 -4.46 16.90
CA LEU A 203 -2.11 -3.78 15.66
C LEU A 203 -1.32 -2.49 15.92
N GLY A 204 -1.69 -1.74 16.96
CA GLY A 204 -0.98 -0.53 17.39
C GLY A 204 0.44 -0.82 17.90
N VAL A 205 0.61 -1.89 18.66
CA VAL A 205 1.92 -2.40 19.11
C VAL A 205 2.76 -2.86 17.92
N LYS A 206 2.17 -3.62 16.99
CA LYS A 206 2.87 -4.01 15.76
C LYS A 206 3.33 -2.77 14.97
N SER A 207 2.44 -1.81 14.77
CA SER A 207 2.74 -0.53 14.11
C SER A 207 3.88 0.25 14.81
N CYS A 208 3.88 0.28 16.15
CA CYS A 208 4.94 0.89 16.94
C CYS A 208 6.30 0.21 16.73
N ASN A 209 6.34 -1.12 16.79
CA ASN A 209 7.56 -1.89 16.58
C ASN A 209 8.14 -1.70 15.16
N LEU A 210 7.29 -1.31 14.20
CA LEU A 210 7.66 -0.93 12.84
C LEU A 210 8.02 0.56 12.69
N GLY A 211 8.16 1.30 13.80
CA GLY A 211 8.61 2.70 13.82
C GLY A 211 7.50 3.74 13.66
N HIS A 212 6.22 3.37 13.77
CA HIS A 212 5.13 4.34 13.68
C HIS A 212 4.89 5.07 15.01
N LEU A 213 5.19 6.37 15.03
CA LEU A 213 5.06 7.21 16.23
C LEU A 213 3.68 7.13 16.88
N TRP A 214 2.61 7.31 16.11
CA TRP A 214 1.25 7.29 16.63
C TRP A 214 0.79 5.89 17.06
N GLY A 215 1.39 4.83 16.50
CA GLY A 215 1.18 3.47 16.98
C GLY A 215 1.71 3.32 18.40
N CYS A 216 2.91 3.83 18.67
CA CYS A 216 3.52 3.84 19.99
C CYS A 216 2.73 4.66 21.00
N MET A 217 2.29 5.86 20.64
CA MET A 217 1.47 6.69 21.53
C MET A 217 0.13 6.04 21.88
N ASN A 218 -0.53 5.41 20.91
CA ASN A 218 -1.80 4.71 21.15
C ASN A 218 -1.60 3.47 22.04
N ALA A 219 -0.56 2.67 21.78
CA ALA A 219 -0.23 1.51 22.62
C ALA A 219 0.10 1.95 24.05
N SER A 220 0.94 2.99 24.21
CA SER A 220 1.27 3.55 25.52
C SER A 220 0.03 4.00 26.27
N LYS A 221 -0.86 4.76 25.62
CA LYS A 221 -2.11 5.22 26.21
C LYS A 221 -3.01 4.07 26.62
N ALA A 222 -3.20 3.07 25.76
CA ALA A 222 -4.06 1.93 26.03
C ALA A 222 -3.59 1.13 27.25
N TYR A 223 -2.29 0.81 27.33
CA TYR A 223 -1.71 0.14 28.50
C TYR A 223 -1.72 1.00 29.76
N LYS A 224 -1.61 2.33 29.62
CA LYS A 224 -1.68 3.25 30.77
C LYS A 224 -3.08 3.26 31.39
N THR A 225 -4.12 3.27 30.56
CA THR A 225 -5.52 3.41 31.01
C THR A 225 -6.22 2.08 31.23
N GLY A 226 -5.73 0.98 30.65
CA GLY A 226 -6.44 -0.31 30.65
C GLY A 226 -7.78 -0.23 29.91
N ASP A 227 -7.85 0.54 28.82
CA ASP A 227 -9.10 0.69 28.06
C ASP A 227 -9.34 -0.54 27.18
N GLY A 228 -10.21 -1.44 27.63
CA GLY A 228 -10.54 -2.68 26.93
C GLY A 228 -9.41 -3.72 26.89
N ILE A 229 -8.35 -3.49 27.66
CA ILE A 229 -7.26 -4.43 27.94
C ILE A 229 -6.81 -4.25 29.41
N GLU A 230 -6.04 -5.18 29.97
CA GLU A 230 -5.44 -4.97 31.28
C GLU A 230 -4.41 -3.83 31.26
N ALA A 231 -4.47 -2.96 32.27
CA ALA A 231 -3.50 -1.89 32.42
C ALA A 231 -2.12 -2.46 32.77
N ASP A 232 -1.07 -1.93 32.13
CA ASP A 232 0.30 -2.38 32.30
C ASP A 232 1.23 -1.15 32.24
N GLN A 233 1.66 -0.68 33.41
CA GLN A 233 2.46 0.55 33.49
C GLN A 233 3.86 0.38 32.91
N GLU A 234 4.42 -0.85 32.92
CA GLU A 234 5.72 -1.13 32.33
C GLU A 234 5.65 -1.05 30.81
N LYS A 235 4.64 -1.69 30.20
CA LYS A 235 4.39 -1.57 28.76
C LYS A 235 4.03 -0.14 28.36
N ALA A 236 3.21 0.54 29.14
CA ALA A 236 2.87 1.94 28.90
C ALA A 236 4.13 2.82 28.82
N LYS A 237 5.03 2.67 29.79
CA LYS A 237 6.33 3.37 29.81
C LYS A 237 7.21 2.95 28.63
N LYS A 238 7.31 1.65 28.33
CA LYS A 238 8.09 1.12 27.20
C LYS A 238 7.68 1.78 25.88
N PHE A 239 6.39 1.80 25.56
CA PHE A 239 5.92 2.41 24.30
C PHE A 239 6.00 3.94 24.31
N SER A 240 5.87 4.59 25.48
CA SER A 240 6.14 6.03 25.62
C SER A 240 7.60 6.35 25.33
N ASP A 241 8.53 5.54 25.83
CA ASP A 241 9.96 5.70 25.62
C ASP A 241 10.33 5.55 24.14
N ILE A 242 9.80 4.54 23.46
CA ILE A 242 9.97 4.37 22.00
C ILE A 242 9.41 5.58 21.24
N ALA A 243 8.24 6.09 21.62
CA ALA A 243 7.67 7.29 20.99
C ALA A 243 8.57 8.53 21.16
N LEU A 244 9.16 8.72 22.35
CA LEU A 244 10.11 9.81 22.62
C LEU A 244 11.39 9.68 21.80
N GLU A 245 11.90 8.46 21.62
CA GLU A 245 13.05 8.17 20.77
C GLU A 245 12.76 8.51 19.30
N LEU A 246 11.59 8.10 18.78
CA LEU A 246 11.16 8.43 17.42
C LEU A 246 10.96 9.94 17.19
N MET A 247 10.63 10.70 18.22
CA MET A 247 10.55 12.17 18.16
C MET A 247 11.91 12.87 18.30
N GLY A 248 12.99 12.14 18.57
CA GLY A 248 14.30 12.72 18.87
C GLY A 248 14.35 13.43 20.23
N ALA A 249 13.43 13.12 21.15
CA ALA A 249 13.29 13.74 22.46
C ALA A 249 14.13 13.04 23.56
N LYS A 250 14.63 11.83 23.30
CA LYS A 250 15.67 11.15 24.11
C LYS A 250 17.02 11.33 23.41
N LYS A 251 17.95 12.03 24.07
CA LYS A 251 19.38 12.07 23.71
C LYS A 251 20.17 11.26 24.71
#